data_AF-A0AAV5LGN6-F1
#
_entry.id   AF-A0AAV5LGN6-F1
#
_cell.length_a   1.000
_cell.length_b   1.000
_cell.length_c   1.000
_cell.angle_alpha   90.00
_cell.angle_beta   90.00
_cell.angle_gamma   90.00
#
_symmetry.space_group_name_H-M   'P 1'
#
loop_
_entity.id
_entity.type
_entity.pdbx_description
1 polymer ?
#
loop_
_entity_poly.entity_id
_entity_poly.type
_entity_poly.pdbx_seq_one_letter_code
_entity_poly.pdbx_strand_id
1 'polypeptide(L)'
;MYVCFSTMKLGFVAGCRRVIRVDGAFLKGAYKGVLLVAVGRDANDQMYPLAWAVVEVEKTETWRWYLEELQSDMQIGSGNRFTFILDQQKGLLNAIKELFPDAEHRRCARHVYANFRKDNRGKELQRAFWKCAKATTKADFIKALGELTDIKQRTRAAVLKVHPQFWSKAFFKEDNKSDVVDNNMCEVFNGLIVDSRHKAIFSMLEDLRMMCGRRTVARRTFADEKFVGDFGPKILEKIVASREGSKRCRVLWPGGAGYEVEEEDKGKFIVDMNRRTCTYKCWNMTGVPCKRAVSVIKLRKEKMNTM
;
A
#
# COMPACT_ATOMS: atom_id res chain seq x y z
N MET A 1 -9.59 2.57 -25.24
CA MET A 1 -8.16 2.78 -25.61
C MET A 1 -7.30 2.66 -24.37
N TYR A 2 -6.23 1.86 -24.42
CA TYR A 2 -5.26 1.64 -23.35
C TYR A 2 -3.95 2.39 -23.65
N VAL A 3 -3.31 2.95 -22.61
CA VAL A 3 -2.04 3.69 -22.72
C VAL A 3 -1.13 3.27 -21.57
N CYS A 4 0.07 2.81 -21.93
CA CYS A 4 1.18 2.54 -21.03
C CYS A 4 2.48 2.93 -21.73
N PHE A 5 3.30 3.76 -21.09
CA PHE A 5 4.57 4.19 -21.67
C PHE A 5 5.68 3.20 -21.30
N SER A 6 6.56 2.89 -22.27
CA SER A 6 7.71 2.00 -22.07
C SER A 6 8.57 2.39 -20.86
N THR A 7 8.78 3.70 -20.65
CA THR A 7 9.52 4.22 -19.49
C THR A 7 8.87 3.88 -18.15
N MET A 8 7.55 3.88 -18.07
CA MET A 8 6.81 3.51 -16.85
C MET A 8 6.89 2.01 -16.58
N LYS A 9 6.69 1.21 -17.63
CA LYS A 9 6.82 -0.26 -17.57
C LYS A 9 8.20 -0.67 -17.06
N LEU A 10 9.26 -0.17 -17.70
CA LEU A 10 10.63 -0.51 -17.32
C LEU A 10 10.98 0.00 -15.91
N GLY A 11 10.59 1.23 -15.56
CA GLY A 11 10.86 1.78 -14.23
C GLY A 11 10.11 1.04 -13.11
N PHE A 12 8.90 0.56 -13.36
CA PHE A 12 8.15 -0.23 -12.40
C PHE A 12 8.83 -1.58 -12.12
N VAL A 13 9.17 -2.32 -13.18
CA VAL A 13 9.83 -3.63 -13.06
C VAL A 13 11.21 -3.52 -12.41
N ALA A 14 11.95 -2.44 -12.70
CA ALA A 14 13.31 -2.24 -12.22
C ALA A 14 13.40 -1.91 -10.72
N GLY A 15 12.47 -1.12 -10.17
CA GLY A 15 12.66 -0.58 -8.81
C GLY A 15 11.41 -0.23 -8.02
N CYS A 16 10.20 -0.42 -8.55
CA CYS A 16 8.99 -0.17 -7.78
C CYS A 16 8.64 -1.37 -6.88
N ARG A 17 7.87 -1.09 -5.83
CA ARG A 17 7.25 -2.15 -5.03
C ARG A 17 6.19 -2.84 -5.87
N ARG A 18 6.07 -4.17 -5.73
CA ARG A 18 5.08 -5.02 -6.42
C ARG A 18 3.67 -4.85 -5.85
N VAL A 19 3.23 -3.60 -5.77
CA VAL A 19 1.93 -3.18 -5.26
C VAL A 19 1.30 -2.30 -6.32
N ILE A 20 0.18 -2.77 -6.85
CA ILE A 20 -0.59 -2.07 -7.87
C ILE A 20 -1.92 -1.70 -7.26
N ARG A 21 -2.34 -0.46 -7.52
CA ARG A 21 -3.67 0.01 -7.16
C ARG A 21 -4.39 0.34 -8.45
N VAL A 22 -5.65 -0.04 -8.52
CA VAL A 22 -6.49 0.26 -9.67
C VAL A 22 -7.74 0.98 -9.20
N ASP A 23 -8.19 1.93 -10.00
CA ASP A 23 -9.38 2.72 -9.70
C ASP A 23 -10.06 3.19 -10.99
N GLY A 24 -11.37 3.40 -10.90
CA GLY A 24 -12.20 3.88 -11.99
C GLY A 24 -12.74 5.28 -11.68
N ALA A 25 -12.66 6.19 -12.64
CA ALA A 25 -13.12 7.56 -12.47
C ALA A 25 -13.99 7.99 -13.66
N PHE A 26 -15.26 8.35 -13.41
CA PHE A 26 -16.16 8.82 -14.45
C PHE A 26 -15.61 10.05 -15.18
N LEU A 27 -15.74 10.08 -16.51
CA LEU A 27 -15.50 11.28 -17.28
C LEU A 27 -16.57 12.34 -16.94
N LYS A 28 -16.18 13.61 -16.96
CA LYS A 28 -17.04 14.74 -16.56
C LYS A 28 -17.39 15.69 -17.70
N GLY A 29 -16.80 15.48 -18.88
CA GLY A 29 -17.05 16.29 -20.07
C GLY A 29 -18.30 15.87 -20.85
N ALA A 30 -18.40 16.36 -22.08
CA ALA A 30 -19.48 15.99 -23.00
C ALA A 30 -19.51 14.49 -23.34
N TYR A 31 -18.34 13.83 -23.26
CA TYR A 31 -18.20 12.40 -23.51
C TYR A 31 -18.43 11.61 -22.22
N LYS A 32 -19.35 10.65 -22.29
CA LYS A 32 -19.56 9.67 -21.22
C LYS A 32 -18.45 8.61 -21.27
N GLY A 33 -18.19 8.00 -20.13
CA GLY A 33 -17.21 6.92 -20.00
C GLY A 33 -16.55 6.90 -18.63
N VAL A 34 -15.62 5.97 -18.48
CA VAL A 34 -14.83 5.76 -17.28
C VAL A 34 -13.35 5.72 -17.68
N LEU A 35 -12.53 6.48 -16.95
CA LEU A 35 -11.09 6.37 -17.01
C LEU A 35 -10.65 5.36 -15.94
N LEU A 36 -10.12 4.22 -16.37
CA LEU A 36 -9.47 3.24 -15.51
C LEU A 36 -8.00 3.61 -15.38
N VAL A 37 -7.47 3.56 -14.16
CA VAL A 37 -6.08 3.96 -13.88
C VAL A 37 -5.42 2.91 -12.99
N ALA A 38 -4.18 2.55 -13.32
CA ALA A 38 -3.28 1.76 -12.49
C ALA A 38 -2.15 2.64 -11.97
N VAL A 39 -1.91 2.55 -10.66
CA VAL A 39 -0.91 3.33 -9.94
C VAL A 39 -0.10 2.40 -9.04
N GLY A 40 1.21 2.41 -9.23
CA GLY A 40 2.17 1.71 -8.41
C GLY A 40 2.74 2.58 -7.28
N ARG A 41 3.69 1.98 -6.56
CA ARG A 41 4.44 2.64 -5.47
C ARG A 41 5.93 2.44 -5.70
N ASP A 42 6.69 3.52 -5.75
CA ASP A 42 8.15 3.42 -5.88
C ASP A 42 8.82 2.99 -4.56
N ALA A 43 10.13 2.75 -4.60
CA ALA A 43 10.93 2.38 -3.44
C ALA A 43 10.87 3.43 -2.31
N ASN A 44 10.71 4.71 -2.66
CA ASN A 44 10.60 5.85 -1.74
C ASN A 44 9.15 6.11 -1.29
N ASP A 45 8.25 5.14 -1.44
CA ASP A 45 6.85 5.21 -1.03
C ASP A 45 6.02 6.34 -1.68
N GLN A 46 6.43 6.79 -2.86
CA GLN A 46 5.71 7.78 -3.65
C GLN A 46 4.87 7.12 -4.75
N MET A 47 3.89 7.89 -5.22
CA MET A 47 2.98 7.47 -6.27
C MET A 47 3.70 7.38 -7.62
N TYR A 48 3.56 6.23 -8.29
CA TYR A 48 4.13 5.95 -9.60
C TYR A 48 3.01 5.56 -10.59
N PRO A 49 2.54 6.47 -11.45
CA PRO A 49 1.53 6.14 -12.47
C PRO A 49 2.04 5.03 -13.41
N LEU A 50 1.18 4.07 -13.76
CA LEU A 50 1.56 2.92 -14.59
C LEU A 50 0.89 2.96 -15.97
N ALA A 51 -0.43 2.93 -15.98
CA ALA A 51 -1.22 2.82 -17.20
C ALA A 51 -2.63 3.38 -16.96
N TRP A 52 -3.31 3.73 -18.04
CA TRP A 52 -4.71 4.13 -18.00
C TRP A 52 -5.45 3.69 -19.25
N ALA A 53 -6.76 3.54 -19.13
CA ALA A 53 -7.62 3.23 -20.26
C ALA A 53 -8.95 3.97 -20.18
N VAL A 54 -9.46 4.40 -21.33
CA VAL A 54 -10.81 4.92 -21.47
C VAL A 54 -11.72 3.79 -21.94
N VAL A 55 -12.79 3.55 -21.17
CA VAL A 55 -13.83 2.55 -21.42
C VAL A 55 -15.21 3.20 -21.32
N GLU A 56 -16.22 2.59 -21.95
CA GLU A 56 -17.59 3.14 -21.93
C GLU A 56 -18.29 2.96 -20.59
N VAL A 57 -18.13 1.77 -19.98
CA VAL A 57 -18.82 1.38 -18.75
C VAL A 57 -17.89 0.53 -17.90
N GLU A 58 -17.98 0.68 -16.58
CA GLU A 58 -17.24 -0.14 -15.64
C GLU A 58 -17.93 -1.49 -15.38
N LYS A 59 -17.62 -2.49 -16.22
CA LYS A 59 -18.11 -3.87 -16.08
C LYS A 59 -16.97 -4.88 -15.93
N THR A 60 -17.31 -6.12 -15.59
CA THR A 60 -16.32 -7.20 -15.42
C THR A 60 -15.44 -7.38 -16.66
N GLU A 61 -16.04 -7.35 -17.85
CA GLU A 61 -15.32 -7.50 -19.13
C GLU A 61 -14.31 -6.39 -19.38
N THR A 62 -14.68 -5.13 -19.12
CA THR A 62 -13.78 -3.98 -19.31
C THR A 62 -12.64 -4.00 -18.30
N TRP A 63 -12.90 -4.45 -17.07
CA TRP A 63 -11.85 -4.66 -16.07
C TRP A 63 -10.93 -5.82 -16.47
N ARG A 64 -11.48 -6.94 -16.95
CA ARG A 64 -10.70 -8.08 -17.42
C ARG A 64 -9.75 -7.66 -18.54
N TRP A 65 -10.27 -7.05 -19.61
CA TRP A 65 -9.45 -6.55 -20.71
C TRP A 65 -8.35 -5.60 -20.23
N TYR A 66 -8.70 -4.60 -19.42
CA TYR A 66 -7.70 -3.65 -18.89
C TYR A 66 -6.60 -4.33 -18.06
N LEU A 67 -6.96 -5.33 -17.27
CA LEU A 67 -6.03 -6.08 -16.43
C LEU A 67 -5.18 -7.07 -17.23
N GLU A 68 -5.67 -7.61 -18.34
CA GLU A 68 -4.89 -8.44 -19.28
C GLU A 68 -3.79 -7.60 -19.95
N GLU A 69 -4.12 -6.40 -20.43
CA GLU A 69 -3.13 -5.46 -20.97
C GLU A 69 -2.07 -5.11 -19.91
N LEU A 70 -2.51 -4.81 -18.68
CA LEU A 70 -1.61 -4.50 -17.57
C LEU A 70 -0.73 -5.70 -17.16
N GLN A 71 -1.28 -6.92 -17.18
CA GLN A 71 -0.55 -8.17 -16.88
C GLN A 71 0.58 -8.39 -17.88
N SER A 72 0.28 -8.23 -19.17
CA SER A 72 1.24 -8.35 -20.27
C SER A 72 2.34 -7.30 -20.15
N ASP A 73 1.96 -6.04 -19.90
CA ASP A 73 2.93 -4.97 -19.82
C ASP A 73 3.86 -5.07 -18.61
N MET A 74 3.31 -5.37 -17.43
CA MET A 74 4.09 -5.41 -16.19
C MET A 74 4.69 -6.79 -15.89
N GLN A 75 4.53 -7.76 -16.80
CA GLN A 75 5.04 -9.14 -16.68
C GLN A 75 4.63 -9.79 -15.34
N ILE A 76 3.35 -9.64 -14.99
CA ILE A 76 2.82 -10.03 -13.67
C ILE A 76 2.66 -11.55 -13.56
N GLY A 77 2.38 -12.23 -14.68
CA GLY A 77 2.01 -13.65 -14.69
C GLY A 77 0.77 -13.91 -13.82
N SER A 78 0.74 -15.01 -13.07
CA SER A 78 -0.36 -15.37 -12.17
C SER A 78 -0.50 -14.47 -10.93
N GLY A 79 0.33 -13.42 -10.79
CA GLY A 79 0.28 -12.50 -9.66
C GLY A 79 1.12 -12.91 -8.45
N ASN A 80 2.00 -13.90 -8.59
CA ASN A 80 2.89 -14.32 -7.51
C ASN A 80 3.77 -13.15 -7.03
N ARG A 81 3.75 -12.88 -5.71
CA ARG A 81 4.41 -11.73 -5.07
C ARG A 81 3.93 -10.36 -5.60
N PHE A 82 2.68 -10.28 -6.05
CA PHE A 82 2.01 -9.02 -6.33
C PHE A 82 0.88 -8.78 -5.33
N THR A 83 0.71 -7.52 -4.96
CA THR A 83 -0.44 -7.05 -4.19
C THR A 83 -1.28 -6.12 -5.03
N PHE A 84 -2.57 -6.41 -5.14
CA PHE A 84 -3.55 -5.48 -5.69
C PHE A 84 -4.34 -4.81 -4.58
N ILE A 85 -4.42 -3.48 -4.57
CA ILE A 85 -5.33 -2.73 -3.69
C ILE A 85 -6.51 -2.26 -4.52
N LEU A 86 -7.69 -2.73 -4.16
CA LEU A 86 -8.92 -2.57 -4.93
C LEU A 86 -9.94 -1.75 -4.14
N ASP A 87 -10.81 -1.04 -4.87
CA ASP A 87 -12.11 -0.64 -4.34
C ASP A 87 -13.07 -1.85 -4.30
N GLN A 88 -14.15 -1.77 -3.51
CA GLN A 88 -15.11 -2.85 -3.26
C GLN A 88 -16.04 -3.15 -4.47
N GLN A 89 -15.57 -2.91 -5.69
CA GLN A 89 -16.31 -3.22 -6.91
C GLN A 89 -16.28 -4.72 -7.20
N LYS A 90 -17.47 -5.33 -7.34
CA LYS A 90 -17.62 -6.78 -7.57
C LYS A 90 -16.97 -7.23 -8.88
N GLY A 91 -17.13 -6.47 -9.97
CA GLY A 91 -16.58 -6.83 -11.29
C GLY A 91 -15.05 -6.90 -11.29
N LEU A 92 -14.41 -5.91 -10.66
CA LEU A 92 -12.95 -5.85 -10.50
C LEU A 92 -12.42 -7.04 -9.67
N LEU A 93 -13.09 -7.36 -8.55
CA LEU A 93 -12.69 -8.50 -7.71
C LEU A 93 -12.74 -9.84 -8.46
N ASN A 94 -13.73 -10.03 -9.33
CA ASN A 94 -13.84 -11.26 -10.12
C ASN A 94 -12.71 -11.35 -11.15
N ALA A 95 -12.45 -10.26 -11.89
CA ALA A 95 -11.36 -10.21 -12.87
C ALA A 95 -9.99 -10.46 -12.24
N ILE A 96 -9.73 -9.89 -11.04
CA ILE A 96 -8.47 -10.10 -10.33
C ILE A 96 -8.28 -11.57 -9.92
N LYS A 97 -9.34 -12.23 -9.43
CA LYS A 97 -9.25 -13.65 -9.00
C LYS A 97 -8.98 -14.60 -10.17
N GLU A 98 -9.50 -14.26 -11.34
CA GLU A 98 -9.34 -15.04 -12.56
C GLU A 98 -7.95 -14.86 -13.17
N LEU A 99 -7.49 -13.61 -13.33
CA LEU A 99 -6.22 -13.30 -13.98
C LEU A 99 -5.01 -13.46 -13.06
N PHE A 100 -5.19 -13.23 -11.75
CA PHE A 100 -4.11 -13.22 -10.76
C PHE A 100 -4.45 -14.09 -9.54
N PRO A 101 -4.61 -15.41 -9.71
CA PRO A 101 -5.02 -16.31 -8.62
C PRO A 101 -4.04 -16.32 -7.44
N ASP A 102 -2.75 -16.06 -7.68
CA ASP A 102 -1.71 -16.08 -6.64
C ASP A 102 -1.50 -14.73 -5.95
N ALA A 103 -2.07 -13.65 -6.52
CA ALA A 103 -1.91 -12.31 -5.98
C ALA A 103 -2.63 -12.13 -4.65
N GLU A 104 -1.99 -11.38 -3.76
CA GLU A 104 -2.69 -10.83 -2.59
C GLU A 104 -3.61 -9.70 -3.05
N HIS A 105 -4.91 -9.81 -2.78
CA HIS A 105 -5.83 -8.69 -3.00
C HIS A 105 -6.25 -8.08 -1.67
N ARG A 106 -6.13 -6.76 -1.57
CA ARG A 106 -6.49 -5.96 -0.41
C ARG A 106 -7.63 -5.02 -0.78
N ARG A 107 -8.59 -4.87 0.13
CA ARG A 107 -9.66 -3.87 0.05
C ARG A 107 -9.17 -2.60 0.73
N CYS A 108 -9.40 -1.46 0.09
CA CYS A 108 -9.12 -0.17 0.67
C CYS A 108 -9.86 0.00 2.01
N ALA A 109 -9.11 0.14 3.12
CA ALA A 109 -9.66 0.32 4.46
C ALA A 109 -10.51 1.60 4.57
N ARG A 110 -10.25 2.62 3.73
CA ARG A 110 -11.07 3.84 3.67
C ARG A 110 -12.46 3.55 3.11
N HIS A 111 -12.57 2.73 2.07
CA HIS A 111 -13.87 2.31 1.51
C HIS A 111 -14.60 1.34 2.45
N VAL A 112 -13.88 0.43 3.11
CA VAL A 112 -14.43 -0.39 4.20
C VAL A 112 -14.99 0.50 5.30
N TYR A 113 -14.24 1.52 5.73
CA TYR A 113 -14.69 2.49 6.72
C TYR A 113 -15.89 3.30 6.26
N ALA A 114 -15.91 3.76 5.00
CA ALA A 114 -17.03 4.52 4.46
C ALA A 114 -18.34 3.73 4.52
N ASN A 115 -18.30 2.42 4.22
CA ASN A 115 -19.44 1.53 4.39
C ASN A 115 -19.77 1.27 5.87
N PHE A 116 -18.77 1.03 6.72
CA PHE A 116 -18.96 0.86 8.16
C PHE A 116 -19.60 2.09 8.83
N ARG A 117 -19.18 3.30 8.41
CA ARG A 117 -19.62 4.59 8.96
C ARG A 117 -21.11 4.86 8.71
N LYS A 118 -21.73 4.26 7.68
CA LYS A 118 -23.16 4.44 7.38
C LYS A 118 -24.03 4.12 8.61
N ASP A 119 -23.71 3.03 9.30
CA ASP A 119 -24.45 2.54 10.48
C ASP A 119 -23.72 2.83 11.82
N ASN A 120 -22.47 3.29 11.76
CA ASN A 120 -21.59 3.44 12.92
C ASN A 120 -20.87 4.79 12.87
N ARG A 121 -21.63 5.87 13.09
CA ARG A 121 -21.13 7.25 13.13
C ARG A 121 -20.51 7.57 14.48
N GLY A 122 -19.42 8.32 14.49
CA GLY A 122 -18.77 8.81 15.71
C GLY A 122 -17.25 8.87 15.57
N LYS A 123 -16.62 9.90 16.13
CA LYS A 123 -15.16 10.07 16.08
C LYS A 123 -14.42 8.94 16.84
N GLU A 124 -15.01 8.43 17.91
CA GLU A 124 -14.43 7.34 18.70
C GLU A 124 -14.45 6.02 17.94
N LEU A 125 -15.59 5.67 17.34
CA LEU A 125 -15.72 4.52 16.45
C LEU A 125 -14.78 4.61 15.24
N GLN A 126 -14.62 5.81 14.68
CA GLN A 126 -13.62 6.05 13.64
C GLN A 126 -12.20 5.72 14.12
N ARG A 127 -11.78 6.27 15.26
CA ARG A 127 -10.45 6.03 15.81
C ARG A 127 -10.22 4.53 16.08
N ALA A 128 -11.17 3.86 16.71
CA ALA A 128 -11.10 2.43 17.01
C ALA A 128 -11.09 1.55 15.74
N PHE A 129 -11.88 1.90 14.71
CA PHE A 129 -11.82 1.22 13.41
C PHE A 129 -10.43 1.34 12.77
N TRP A 130 -9.85 2.55 12.77
CA TRP A 130 -8.51 2.76 12.22
C TRP A 130 -7.41 2.07 13.03
N LYS A 131 -7.58 1.90 14.35
CA LYS A 131 -6.71 1.04 15.16
C LYS A 131 -6.78 -0.42 14.68
N CYS A 132 -7.98 -0.94 14.40
CA CYS A 132 -8.14 -2.29 13.83
C CYS A 132 -7.48 -2.41 12.46
N ALA A 133 -7.68 -1.43 11.57
CA ALA A 133 -7.08 -1.44 10.23
C ALA A 133 -5.55 -1.41 10.25
N LYS A 134 -4.96 -0.62 11.16
CA LYS A 134 -3.50 -0.42 11.27
C LYS A 134 -2.80 -1.38 12.24
N ALA A 135 -3.55 -2.24 12.93
CA ALA A 135 -2.99 -3.27 13.80
C ALA A 135 -1.96 -4.11 13.04
N THR A 136 -0.78 -4.31 13.61
CA THR A 136 0.31 -5.01 12.91
C THR A 136 0.33 -6.51 13.23
N THR A 137 -0.15 -6.90 14.41
CA THR A 137 -0.26 -8.30 14.82
C THR A 137 -1.73 -8.69 15.04
N LYS A 138 -2.03 -9.99 15.02
CA LYS A 138 -3.38 -10.49 15.35
C LYS A 138 -3.77 -10.14 16.79
N ALA A 139 -2.82 -10.13 17.72
CA ALA A 139 -3.04 -9.71 19.10
C ALA A 139 -3.45 -8.24 19.19
N ASP A 140 -2.72 -7.35 18.49
CA ASP A 140 -3.08 -5.92 18.40
C ASP A 140 -4.47 -5.73 17.78
N PHE A 141 -4.81 -6.55 16.78
CA PHE A 141 -6.13 -6.50 16.14
C PHE A 141 -7.25 -6.91 17.10
N ILE A 142 -7.07 -8.01 17.84
CA ILE A 142 -8.06 -8.48 18.82
C ILE A 142 -8.26 -7.45 19.93
N LYS A 143 -7.17 -6.83 20.42
CA LYS A 143 -7.23 -5.74 21.40
C LYS A 143 -8.01 -4.55 20.86
N ALA A 144 -7.68 -4.08 19.65
CA ALA A 144 -8.39 -2.97 19.01
C ALA A 144 -9.87 -3.30 18.73
N LEU A 145 -10.18 -4.55 18.41
CA LEU A 145 -11.56 -5.02 18.22
C LEU A 145 -12.32 -5.04 19.56
N GLY A 146 -11.64 -5.35 20.67
CA GLY A 146 -12.19 -5.21 22.03
C GLY A 146 -12.60 -3.76 22.30
N GLU A 147 -11.68 -2.81 22.14
CA GLU A 147 -11.97 -1.37 22.32
C GLU A 147 -13.16 -0.89 21.47
N LEU A 148 -13.29 -1.39 20.24
CA LEU A 148 -14.43 -1.06 19.38
C LEU A 148 -15.75 -1.67 19.90
N THR A 149 -15.68 -2.88 20.45
CA THR A 149 -16.82 -3.61 21.01
C THR A 149 -17.34 -2.89 22.27
N ASP A 150 -16.44 -2.40 23.11
CA ASP A 150 -16.76 -1.66 24.34
C ASP A 150 -17.54 -0.36 24.06
N ILE A 151 -17.24 0.31 22.94
CA ILE A 151 -17.97 1.51 22.51
C ILE A 151 -19.38 1.12 22.01
N LYS A 152 -19.48 0.06 21.20
CA LYS A 152 -20.77 -0.40 20.64
C LYS A 152 -20.70 -1.88 20.28
N GLN A 153 -21.36 -2.73 21.07
CA GLN A 153 -21.35 -4.19 20.95
C GLN A 153 -21.58 -4.72 19.52
N ARG A 154 -22.53 -4.13 18.78
CA ARG A 154 -22.91 -4.58 17.43
C ARG A 154 -21.81 -4.35 16.37
N THR A 155 -20.80 -3.52 16.65
CA THR A 155 -19.73 -3.19 15.69
C THR A 155 -18.78 -4.36 15.45
N ARG A 156 -18.59 -5.24 16.44
CA ARG A 156 -17.73 -6.43 16.30
C ARG A 156 -18.18 -7.32 15.15
N ALA A 157 -19.46 -7.65 15.11
CA ALA A 157 -20.05 -8.44 14.04
C ALA A 157 -19.91 -7.75 12.68
N ALA A 158 -20.12 -6.43 12.63
CA ALA A 158 -19.97 -5.65 11.39
C ALA A 158 -18.53 -5.68 10.86
N VAL A 159 -17.52 -5.53 11.74
CA VAL A 159 -16.10 -5.58 11.35
C VAL A 159 -15.69 -6.97 10.86
N LEU A 160 -16.12 -8.03 11.56
CA LEU A 160 -15.82 -9.41 11.18
C LEU A 160 -16.51 -9.82 9.87
N LYS A 161 -17.72 -9.31 9.62
CA LYS A 161 -18.48 -9.56 8.38
C LYS A 161 -17.78 -9.07 7.11
N VAL A 162 -16.93 -8.04 7.22
CA VAL A 162 -16.18 -7.51 6.05
C VAL A 162 -14.84 -8.24 5.84
N HIS A 163 -14.61 -9.35 6.56
CA HIS A 163 -13.42 -10.19 6.46
C HIS A 163 -12.10 -9.40 6.65
N PRO A 164 -11.64 -9.22 7.91
CA PRO A 164 -10.46 -8.43 8.25
C PRO A 164 -9.18 -8.79 7.48
N GLN A 165 -9.07 -10.03 6.99
CA GLN A 165 -7.97 -10.51 6.17
C GLN A 165 -7.69 -9.65 4.92
N PHE A 166 -8.69 -8.95 4.39
CA PHE A 166 -8.54 -8.16 3.17
C PHE A 166 -8.20 -6.69 3.43
N TRP A 167 -8.33 -6.15 4.64
CA TRP A 167 -8.17 -4.70 4.86
C TRP A 167 -7.40 -4.32 6.13
N SER A 168 -7.15 -5.27 7.03
CA SER A 168 -6.33 -5.03 8.21
C SER A 168 -4.91 -5.55 7.99
N LYS A 169 -3.95 -4.69 8.32
CA LYS A 169 -2.51 -4.97 8.20
C LYS A 169 -2.08 -6.23 8.95
N ALA A 170 -2.78 -6.61 10.01
CA ALA A 170 -2.46 -7.77 10.85
C ALA A 170 -2.49 -9.12 10.11
N PHE A 171 -3.16 -9.17 8.95
CA PHE A 171 -3.40 -10.39 8.19
C PHE A 171 -2.74 -10.39 6.80
N PHE A 172 -2.08 -9.30 6.42
CA PHE A 172 -1.45 -9.18 5.11
C PHE A 172 -0.22 -10.07 4.97
N LYS A 173 0.10 -10.41 3.72
CA LYS A 173 1.34 -11.13 3.39
C LYS A 173 2.55 -10.20 3.51
N GLU A 174 3.69 -10.79 3.87
CA GLU A 174 4.95 -10.09 4.20
C GLU A 174 6.00 -10.11 3.07
N ASP A 175 5.68 -10.81 1.98
CA ASP A 175 6.50 -10.96 0.77
C ASP A 175 6.67 -9.64 0.00
N ASN A 176 5.60 -8.84 -0.08
CA ASN A 176 5.54 -7.67 -0.97
C ASN A 176 6.06 -6.36 -0.36
N LYS A 177 6.58 -6.42 0.87
CA LYS A 177 7.14 -5.29 1.62
C LYS A 177 6.24 -4.04 1.56
N SER A 178 4.93 -4.21 1.72
CA SER A 178 3.99 -3.09 1.77
C SER A 178 3.04 -3.17 2.95
N ASP A 179 3.05 -2.12 3.78
CA ASP A 179 2.17 -1.92 4.92
C ASP A 179 0.90 -1.11 4.60
N VAL A 180 0.65 -0.82 3.31
CA VAL A 180 -0.45 0.04 2.90
C VAL A 180 -1.79 -0.67 3.07
N VAL A 181 -2.73 0.06 3.70
CA VAL A 181 -4.11 -0.35 3.93
C VAL A 181 -5.13 0.46 3.13
N ASP A 182 -4.73 1.57 2.49
CA ASP A 182 -5.64 2.48 1.79
C ASP A 182 -5.29 2.67 0.30
N ASN A 183 -6.25 3.18 -0.46
CA ASN A 183 -6.10 3.52 -1.87
C ASN A 183 -5.76 5.01 -2.10
N ASN A 184 -5.08 5.65 -1.14
CA ASN A 184 -4.85 7.10 -1.19
C ASN A 184 -4.10 7.57 -2.45
N MET A 185 -3.28 6.73 -3.07
CA MET A 185 -2.57 7.08 -4.30
C MET A 185 -3.50 7.22 -5.51
N CYS A 186 -4.47 6.33 -5.68
CA CYS A 186 -5.46 6.48 -6.75
C CYS A 186 -6.35 7.70 -6.51
N GLU A 187 -6.76 7.96 -5.26
CA GLU A 187 -7.53 9.16 -4.93
C GLU A 187 -6.76 10.45 -5.24
N VAL A 188 -5.47 10.51 -4.89
CA VAL A 188 -4.59 11.64 -5.22
C VAL A 188 -4.44 11.77 -6.74
N PHE A 189 -4.23 10.67 -7.46
CA PHE A 189 -4.16 10.69 -8.92
C PHE A 189 -5.44 11.23 -9.53
N ASN A 190 -6.59 10.69 -9.12
CA ASN A 190 -7.92 11.09 -9.58
C ASN A 190 -8.24 12.55 -9.26
N GLY A 191 -7.70 13.07 -8.16
CA GLY A 191 -7.74 14.49 -7.79
C GLY A 191 -6.90 15.38 -8.71
N LEU A 192 -5.72 14.93 -9.14
CA LEU A 192 -4.84 15.69 -10.05
C LEU A 192 -5.43 15.84 -11.46
N ILE A 193 -6.29 14.90 -11.88
CA ILE A 193 -6.81 14.83 -13.26
C ILE A 193 -8.28 15.27 -13.36
N VAL A 194 -8.84 15.87 -12.30
CA VAL A 194 -10.25 16.30 -12.30
C VAL A 194 -10.54 17.21 -13.48
N ASP A 195 -9.70 18.22 -13.72
CA ASP A 195 -9.91 19.19 -14.81
C ASP A 195 -9.73 18.54 -16.17
N SER A 196 -8.70 17.69 -16.34
CA SER A 196 -8.47 16.93 -17.56
C SER A 196 -9.67 16.06 -17.95
N ARG A 197 -10.40 15.49 -16.97
CA ARG A 197 -11.59 14.66 -17.23
C ARG A 197 -12.81 15.43 -17.76
N HIS A 198 -12.79 16.76 -17.77
CA HIS A 198 -13.82 17.58 -18.42
C HIS A 198 -13.53 17.81 -19.91
N LYS A 199 -12.31 17.53 -20.38
CA LYS A 199 -11.90 17.75 -21.76
C LYS A 199 -12.35 16.61 -22.68
N ALA A 200 -12.24 16.82 -23.98
CA ALA A 200 -12.37 15.74 -24.97
C ALA A 200 -11.33 14.63 -24.70
N ILE A 201 -11.66 13.38 -25.07
CA ILE A 201 -10.84 12.20 -24.77
C ILE A 201 -9.38 12.40 -25.20
N PHE A 202 -9.16 12.87 -26.42
CA PHE A 202 -7.81 13.11 -26.94
C PHE A 202 -7.04 14.14 -26.09
N SER A 203 -7.65 15.29 -25.79
CA SER A 203 -7.05 16.34 -24.96
C SER A 203 -6.78 15.88 -23.53
N MET A 204 -7.69 15.08 -22.94
CA MET A 204 -7.50 14.50 -21.60
C MET A 204 -6.29 13.56 -21.58
N LEU A 205 -6.11 12.74 -22.61
CA LEU A 205 -5.00 11.79 -22.68
C LEU A 205 -3.67 12.49 -22.93
N GLU A 206 -3.68 13.59 -23.69
CA GLU A 206 -2.51 14.43 -23.87
C GLU A 206 -2.10 15.12 -22.56
N ASP A 207 -3.07 15.63 -21.78
CA ASP A 207 -2.81 16.14 -20.43
C ASP A 207 -2.18 15.07 -19.53
N LEU A 208 -2.74 13.85 -19.54
CA LEU A 208 -2.24 12.71 -18.75
C LEU A 208 -0.80 12.37 -19.14
N ARG A 209 -0.51 12.30 -20.45
CA ARG A 209 0.83 12.09 -20.98
C ARG A 209 1.80 13.17 -20.48
N MET A 210 1.43 14.45 -20.62
CA MET A 210 2.27 15.57 -20.21
C MET A 210 2.51 15.61 -18.69
N MET A 211 1.47 15.36 -17.89
CA MET A 211 1.56 15.28 -16.43
C MET A 211 2.51 14.16 -16.01
N CYS A 212 2.35 12.98 -16.58
CA CYS A 212 3.21 11.84 -16.31
C CYS A 212 4.68 12.07 -16.75
N GLY A 213 4.88 12.68 -17.92
CA GLY A 213 6.21 13.05 -18.41
C GLY A 213 6.91 14.05 -17.48
N ARG A 214 6.23 15.16 -17.16
CA ARG A 214 6.73 16.17 -16.20
C ARG A 214 7.04 15.56 -14.84
N ARG A 215 6.16 14.68 -14.34
CA ARG A 215 6.35 13.97 -13.07
C ARG A 215 7.60 13.10 -13.12
N THR A 216 7.82 12.35 -14.19
CA THR A 216 8.99 11.48 -14.34
C THR A 216 10.29 12.27 -14.27
N VAL A 217 10.36 13.39 -15.00
CA VAL A 217 11.52 14.30 -14.96
C VAL A 217 11.72 14.86 -13.55
N ALA A 218 10.67 15.40 -12.93
CA ALA A 218 10.76 15.95 -11.58
C ALA A 218 11.19 14.91 -10.53
N ARG A 219 10.77 13.63 -10.67
CA ARG A 219 11.20 12.56 -9.76
C ARG A 219 12.65 12.17 -9.96
N ARG A 220 13.14 12.21 -11.20
CA ARG A 220 14.56 12.00 -11.50
C ARG A 220 15.42 13.10 -10.88
N THR A 221 15.10 14.37 -11.14
CA THR A 221 15.82 15.50 -10.53
C THR A 221 15.76 15.46 -9.00
N PHE A 222 14.60 15.14 -8.42
CA PHE A 222 14.47 14.97 -6.98
C PHE A 222 15.34 13.83 -6.44
N ALA A 223 15.50 12.74 -7.19
CA ALA A 223 16.38 11.65 -6.79
C ALA A 223 17.83 12.10 -6.78
N ASP A 224 18.28 12.75 -7.85
CA ASP A 224 19.65 13.27 -8.00
C ASP A 224 20.01 14.28 -6.88
N GLU A 225 19.05 15.10 -6.46
CA GLU A 225 19.28 16.15 -5.44
C GLU A 225 19.10 15.68 -3.99
N LYS A 226 18.19 14.73 -3.71
CA LYS A 226 17.72 14.47 -2.34
C LYS A 226 18.04 13.06 -1.84
N PHE A 227 18.42 12.12 -2.69
CA PHE A 227 18.78 10.79 -2.23
C PHE A 227 20.16 10.83 -1.57
N VAL A 228 20.31 10.08 -0.48
CA VAL A 228 21.58 9.94 0.22
C VAL A 228 21.99 8.48 0.10
N GLY A 229 22.92 8.21 -0.82
CA GLY A 229 23.22 6.85 -1.27
C GLY A 229 21.96 6.17 -1.82
N ASP A 230 21.68 4.97 -1.35
CA ASP A 230 20.54 4.16 -1.82
C ASP A 230 19.20 4.53 -1.15
N PHE A 231 19.18 5.53 -0.26
CA PHE A 231 17.99 5.86 0.53
C PHE A 231 17.29 7.13 0.05
N GLY A 232 16.01 6.97 -0.29
CA GLY A 232 15.11 8.09 -0.52
C GLY A 232 14.68 8.79 0.78
N PRO A 233 14.35 10.09 0.74
CA PRO A 233 14.02 10.90 1.93
C PRO A 233 12.93 10.31 2.83
N LYS A 234 11.85 9.74 2.26
CA LYS A 234 10.76 9.17 3.07
C LYS A 234 11.17 7.91 3.81
N ILE A 235 12.09 7.13 3.23
CA ILE A 235 12.65 5.96 3.89
C ILE A 235 13.59 6.39 5.01
N LEU A 236 14.40 7.43 4.79
CA LEU A 236 15.24 8.02 5.84
C LEU A 236 14.40 8.56 7.00
N GLU A 237 13.30 9.26 6.74
CA GLU A 237 12.36 9.71 7.78
C GLU A 237 11.85 8.55 8.64
N LYS A 238 11.45 7.43 8.01
CA LYS A 238 11.01 6.22 8.73
C LYS A 238 12.12 5.60 9.57
N ILE A 239 13.34 5.61 9.07
CA ILE A 239 14.52 5.11 9.75
C ILE A 239 14.84 6.00 10.96
N VAL A 240 14.82 7.32 10.81
CA VAL A 240 15.03 8.28 11.90
C VAL A 240 13.95 8.13 12.98
N ALA A 241 12.68 8.00 12.59
CA ALA A 241 11.59 7.73 13.53
C ALA A 241 11.77 6.40 14.27
N SER A 242 12.27 5.37 13.58
CA SER A 242 12.60 4.07 14.20
C SER A 242 13.79 4.17 15.16
N ARG A 243 14.78 5.01 14.85
CA ARG A 243 15.95 5.30 15.71
C ARG A 243 15.56 6.01 16.99
N GLU A 244 14.62 6.95 16.92
CA GLU A 244 14.08 7.64 18.08
C GLU A 244 13.24 6.68 18.93
N GLY A 245 12.36 5.91 18.28
CA GLY A 245 11.55 4.89 18.94
C GLY A 245 12.36 3.77 19.60
N SER A 246 13.59 3.51 19.13
CA SER A 246 14.45 2.46 19.70
C SER A 246 14.97 2.79 21.10
N LYS A 247 14.85 4.05 21.56
CA LYS A 247 15.25 4.44 22.92
C LYS A 247 14.39 3.74 23.98
N ARG A 248 13.15 3.37 23.62
CA ARG A 248 12.19 2.61 24.45
C ARG A 248 12.33 1.10 24.28
N CYS A 249 13.44 0.63 23.73
CA CYS A 249 13.68 -0.78 23.45
C CYS A 249 14.94 -1.24 24.18
N ARG A 250 14.81 -2.28 24.99
CA ARG A 250 15.89 -2.92 25.74
C ARG A 250 16.19 -4.28 25.13
N VAL A 251 17.43 -4.50 24.70
CA VAL A 251 17.86 -5.81 24.20
C VAL A 251 18.22 -6.68 25.40
N LEU A 252 17.54 -7.82 25.56
CA LEU A 252 17.65 -8.68 26.74
C LEU A 252 18.64 -9.83 26.53
N TRP A 253 18.63 -10.49 25.36
CA TRP A 253 19.52 -11.63 25.12
C TRP A 253 19.77 -11.94 23.63
N PRO A 254 21.01 -12.29 23.25
CA PRO A 254 21.32 -12.90 21.95
C PRO A 254 21.20 -14.43 22.00
N GLY A 255 20.20 -14.99 21.33
CA GLY A 255 20.16 -16.40 20.94
C GLY A 255 20.71 -16.56 19.52
N GLY A 256 22.03 -16.53 19.35
CA GLY A 256 22.67 -16.61 18.03
C GLY A 256 22.30 -15.44 17.10
N ALA A 257 21.59 -15.74 15.99
CA ALA A 257 21.11 -14.72 15.06
C ALA A 257 19.83 -13.98 15.51
N GLY A 258 19.15 -14.50 16.53
CA GLY A 258 17.93 -13.94 17.10
C GLY A 258 18.21 -13.15 18.39
N TYR A 259 17.61 -11.98 18.52
CA TYR A 259 17.71 -11.12 19.69
C TYR A 259 16.34 -10.96 20.33
N GLU A 260 16.24 -11.20 21.63
CA GLU A 260 15.07 -10.79 22.39
C GLU A 260 15.16 -9.30 22.72
N VAL A 261 14.15 -8.54 22.32
CA VAL A 261 14.01 -7.11 22.54
C VAL A 261 12.70 -6.84 23.26
N GLU A 262 12.79 -6.20 24.41
CA GLU A 262 11.66 -5.73 25.19
C GLU A 262 11.35 -4.27 24.85
N GLU A 263 10.07 -3.96 24.66
CA GLU A 263 9.57 -2.61 24.51
C GLU A 263 8.64 -2.26 25.66
N GLU A 264 8.87 -1.09 26.26
CA GLU A 264 8.25 -0.59 27.49
C GLU A 264 6.70 -0.66 27.51
N ASP A 265 6.03 -0.64 26.34
CA ASP A 265 4.55 -0.63 26.24
C ASP A 265 3.94 -1.84 25.51
N LYS A 266 4.78 -2.76 24.99
CA LYS A 266 4.32 -3.83 24.08
C LYS A 266 4.83 -5.22 24.44
N GLY A 267 5.76 -5.32 25.38
CA GLY A 267 6.34 -6.60 25.79
C GLY A 267 7.54 -7.01 24.93
N LYS A 268 7.78 -8.32 24.86
CA LYS A 268 8.99 -8.89 24.29
C LYS A 268 8.79 -9.38 22.86
N PHE A 269 9.81 -9.17 22.03
CA PHE A 269 9.82 -9.51 20.61
C PHE A 269 11.16 -10.10 20.23
N ILE A 270 11.14 -11.10 19.36
CA ILE A 270 12.35 -11.63 18.72
C ILE A 270 12.62 -10.85 17.42
N VAL A 271 13.87 -10.43 17.25
CA VAL A 271 14.43 -9.84 16.03
C VAL A 271 15.49 -10.80 15.48
N ASP A 272 15.32 -11.26 14.25
CA ASP A 272 16.30 -12.09 13.55
C ASP A 272 17.03 -11.22 12.52
N MET A 273 18.33 -11.02 12.73
CA MET A 273 19.16 -10.17 11.88
C MET A 273 19.53 -10.83 10.55
N ASN A 274 19.65 -12.17 10.52
CA ASN A 274 19.99 -12.91 9.29
C ASN A 274 18.81 -12.92 8.33
N ARG A 275 17.62 -13.18 8.87
CA ARG A 275 16.37 -13.19 8.09
C ARG A 275 15.80 -11.77 7.89
N ARG A 276 16.34 -10.76 8.58
CA ARG A 276 15.84 -9.38 8.62
C ARG A 276 14.36 -9.32 9.00
N THR A 277 14.00 -10.05 10.05
CA THR A 277 12.62 -10.17 10.52
C THR A 277 12.45 -9.72 11.96
N CYS A 278 11.24 -9.33 12.31
CA CYS A 278 10.82 -9.04 13.66
C CYS A 278 9.48 -9.73 13.89
N THR A 279 9.29 -10.37 15.04
CA THR A 279 8.02 -10.99 15.44
C THR A 279 6.84 -10.02 15.52
N TYR A 280 7.12 -8.71 15.71
CA TYR A 280 6.12 -7.66 15.56
C TYR A 280 5.76 -7.34 14.09
N LYS A 281 6.38 -8.02 13.11
CA LYS A 281 6.14 -7.94 11.65
C LYS A 281 6.41 -6.61 10.95
N CYS A 282 6.72 -5.52 11.67
CA CYS A 282 6.98 -4.22 11.03
C CYS A 282 8.09 -4.29 9.97
N TRP A 283 9.23 -4.90 10.29
CA TRP A 283 10.35 -5.01 9.34
C TRP A 283 9.96 -5.91 8.15
N ASN A 284 9.32 -7.03 8.44
CA ASN A 284 8.84 -7.96 7.43
C ASN A 284 7.91 -7.27 6.42
N MET A 285 7.00 -6.43 6.92
CA MET A 285 5.96 -5.75 6.14
C MET A 285 6.47 -4.53 5.36
N THR A 286 7.46 -3.79 5.84
CA THR A 286 7.90 -2.55 5.16
C THR A 286 9.21 -2.74 4.38
N GLY A 287 9.99 -3.77 4.72
CA GLY A 287 11.38 -3.91 4.30
C GLY A 287 12.33 -2.94 5.02
N VAL A 288 11.83 -2.10 5.94
CA VAL A 288 12.61 -1.08 6.66
C VAL A 288 12.81 -1.53 8.11
N PRO A 289 14.04 -1.46 8.67
CA PRO A 289 14.30 -1.83 10.06
C PRO A 289 13.35 -1.09 11.02
N CYS A 290 12.59 -1.86 11.81
CA CYS A 290 11.73 -1.29 12.83
C CYS A 290 12.53 -0.87 14.07
N LYS A 291 11.94 -0.10 14.99
CA LYS A 291 12.62 0.34 16.22
C LYS A 291 13.34 -0.76 17.03
N ARG A 292 12.78 -1.97 17.07
CA ARG A 292 13.40 -3.12 17.76
C ARG A 292 14.61 -3.67 17.00
N ALA A 293 14.53 -3.65 15.67
CA ALA A 293 15.68 -3.96 14.84
C ALA A 293 16.78 -2.91 15.02
N VAL A 294 16.42 -1.62 15.01
CA VAL A 294 17.37 -0.53 15.21
C VAL A 294 18.08 -0.59 16.57
N SER A 295 17.42 -1.03 17.65
CA SER A 295 18.11 -1.25 18.94
C SER A 295 19.17 -2.36 18.86
N VAL A 296 18.90 -3.44 18.13
CA VAL A 296 19.88 -4.54 17.91
C VAL A 296 21.03 -4.06 17.04
N ILE A 297 20.75 -3.29 15.98
CA ILE A 297 21.76 -2.71 15.08
C ILE A 297 22.72 -1.80 15.85
N LYS A 298 22.18 -0.94 16.73
CA LYS A 298 22.98 -0.10 17.63
C LYS A 298 23.88 -0.93 18.55
N LEU A 299 23.36 -2.03 19.10
CA LEU A 299 24.14 -2.93 19.95
C LEU A 299 25.30 -3.57 19.17
N ARG A 300 25.08 -3.96 17.92
CA ARG A 300 26.10 -4.57 17.05
C ARG A 300 27.12 -3.57 16.48
N LYS A 301 26.90 -2.25 16.63
CA LYS A 301 27.71 -1.19 16.01
C LYS A 301 27.79 -1.28 14.47
N GLU A 302 26.80 -1.91 13.83
CA GLU A 302 26.71 -2.00 12.37
C GLU A 302 26.28 -0.64 11.77
N LYS A 303 26.85 -0.25 10.63
CA LYS A 303 26.37 0.93 9.89
C LYS A 303 24.99 0.61 9.29
N MET A 304 24.01 1.49 9.53
CA MET A 304 22.66 1.33 8.94
C MET A 304 22.64 1.45 7.41
N ASN A 305 23.71 2.00 6.80
CA ASN A 305 23.84 2.15 5.36
C ASN A 305 24.27 0.86 4.64
N THR A 306 24.60 -0.21 5.37
CA THR A 306 24.99 -1.52 4.81
C THR A 306 23.85 -2.56 4.89
N MET A 307 22.61 -2.11 5.09
CA MET A 307 21.43 -2.96 5.26
C MET A 307 20.48 -2.87 4.08
#